data_AF-A0A7X4EWP5-F1
#
_entry.id   AF-A0A7X4EWP5-F1
#
_cell.length_a   1.000
_cell.length_b   1.000
_cell.length_c   1.000
_cell.angle_alpha   90.00
_cell.angle_beta   90.00
_cell.angle_gamma   90.00
#
_symmetry.space_group_name_H-M   'P 1'
#
loop_
_entity.id
_entity.type
_entity.pdbx_description
1 polymer ?
#
loop_
_entity_poly.entity_id
_entity_poly.type
_entity_poly.pdbx_seq_one_letter_code
_entity_poly.pdbx_strand_id
1 'polypeptide(L)'
;MGHPGYVTHWDFEGNGVGPRHTTSGPIVVGDRVIAAVGVEDSVVNASDGFVRAFNVRTGELAWEFNPIPPDRVDETGAANVWSTLSADTERNLVFLPTTSASSDFYGGTRTFPIPYATATVALSADTGEVAWHYQIVHHDVYDYDLPGHPLIATIQKDGEERDVAIQQTKMGFTFVFDLDTGESLFPVEERPVPASDVPGEVTSPTQPFPLLPEWFTPTTLTRDDLFGLTPLDRRWCQRQFDELRYEGMYTPPSIQGSLHYPGFQGGGNWGGAAFDPNSNLLVVKSLDIATRHWLRPNEGGGITPMPDADGASAPNVSASSSGPGDPMPGTLYRTQNEFFMSPLGIPCTP
;
A
#
# COMPACT_ATOMS: atom_id res chain seq x y z
N MET A 1 3.29 33.94 -4.16
CA MET A 1 3.50 32.85 -5.14
C MET A 1 2.17 32.14 -5.27
N GLY A 2 1.72 31.85 -6.48
CA GLY A 2 0.42 31.22 -6.72
C GLY A 2 0.02 31.39 -8.17
N HIS A 3 -0.50 30.32 -8.77
CA HIS A 3 -1.01 30.38 -10.13
C HIS A 3 -2.39 31.04 -10.15
N PRO A 4 -2.80 31.70 -11.24
CA PRO A 4 -4.15 32.24 -11.35
C PRO A 4 -5.20 31.13 -11.29
N GLY A 5 -5.81 30.94 -10.11
CA GLY A 5 -6.92 30.01 -9.91
C GLY A 5 -6.53 28.56 -9.58
N TYR A 6 -5.26 28.26 -9.30
CA TYR A 6 -4.86 26.94 -8.80
C TYR A 6 -3.58 27.00 -7.95
N VAL A 7 -3.38 25.95 -7.15
CA VAL A 7 -2.14 25.63 -6.44
C VAL A 7 -1.74 24.21 -6.79
N THR A 8 -0.45 23.90 -6.80
CA THR A 8 0.04 22.54 -7.03
C THR A 8 1.08 22.13 -6.00
N HIS A 9 1.16 20.84 -5.73
CA HIS A 9 2.23 20.26 -4.92
C HIS A 9 3.62 20.62 -5.46
N TRP A 10 3.76 20.89 -6.76
CA TRP A 10 5.03 21.27 -7.37
C TRP A 10 5.50 22.69 -7.04
N ASP A 11 4.67 23.50 -6.38
CA ASP A 11 5.03 24.86 -5.96
C ASP A 11 5.91 24.89 -4.71
N PHE A 12 6.11 23.74 -4.06
CA PHE A 12 6.82 23.61 -2.78
C PHE A 12 7.94 22.58 -2.90
N GLU A 13 8.96 22.75 -2.06
CA GLU A 13 10.08 21.83 -1.96
C GLU A 13 9.60 20.40 -1.61
N GLY A 14 10.37 19.41 -2.01
CA GLY A 14 10.18 18.02 -1.60
C GLY A 14 11.48 17.26 -1.82
N ASN A 15 11.66 16.16 -1.11
CA ASN A 15 12.88 15.36 -1.18
C ASN A 15 12.72 14.19 -2.15
N GLY A 16 13.85 13.52 -2.40
CA GLY A 16 13.94 12.30 -3.21
C GLY A 16 13.70 12.49 -4.71
N VAL A 17 13.66 11.36 -5.42
CA VAL A 17 13.56 11.32 -6.89
C VAL A 17 12.40 10.46 -7.38
N GLY A 18 11.97 10.71 -8.61
CA GLY A 18 10.93 9.93 -9.27
C GLY A 18 9.62 10.69 -9.47
N PRO A 19 8.75 10.19 -10.35
CA PRO A 19 7.51 10.87 -10.67
C PRO A 19 6.53 10.83 -9.50
N ARG A 20 5.92 11.99 -9.23
CA ARG A 20 4.71 12.09 -8.41
C ARG A 20 3.51 12.29 -9.32
N HIS A 21 2.37 11.75 -8.94
CA HIS A 21 1.14 11.84 -9.71
C HIS A 21 -0.07 12.01 -8.78
N THR A 22 -1.20 12.44 -9.33
CA THR A 22 -2.44 12.58 -8.56
C THR A 22 -3.52 11.72 -9.22
N THR A 23 -3.89 10.65 -8.55
CA THR A 23 -4.90 9.66 -9.00
C THR A 23 -6.26 9.88 -8.36
N SER A 24 -6.30 10.46 -7.16
CA SER A 24 -7.52 10.68 -6.38
C SER A 24 -7.76 12.17 -6.14
N GLY A 25 -9.03 12.58 -6.08
CA GLY A 25 -9.41 13.97 -5.84
C GLY A 25 -9.10 14.43 -4.41
N PRO A 26 -8.87 15.74 -4.19
CA PRO A 26 -8.72 16.28 -2.85
C PRO A 26 -10.04 16.27 -2.09
N ILE A 27 -9.99 16.42 -0.77
CA ILE A 27 -11.16 16.66 0.07
C ILE A 27 -11.15 18.09 0.62
N VAL A 28 -12.32 18.59 1.01
CA VAL A 28 -12.47 19.92 1.62
C VAL A 28 -13.00 19.76 3.04
N VAL A 29 -12.26 20.27 4.01
CA VAL A 29 -12.65 20.30 5.43
C VAL A 29 -12.51 21.74 5.91
N GLY A 30 -13.62 22.35 6.30
CA GLY A 30 -13.63 23.77 6.67
C GLY A 30 -13.14 24.68 5.55
N ASP A 31 -12.04 25.41 5.79
CA ASP A 31 -11.37 26.28 4.82
C ASP A 31 -10.06 25.66 4.27
N ARG A 32 -9.91 24.34 4.37
CA ARG A 32 -8.76 23.57 3.88
C ARG A 32 -9.15 22.69 2.69
N VAL A 33 -8.36 22.75 1.63
CA VAL A 33 -8.33 21.74 0.56
C VAL A 33 -7.15 20.83 0.85
N ILE A 34 -7.42 19.56 1.14
CA ILE A 34 -6.41 18.56 1.51
C ILE A 34 -6.21 17.63 0.32
N ALA A 35 -4.98 17.58 -0.18
CA ALA A 35 -4.59 16.83 -1.35
C ALA A 35 -3.39 15.94 -1.06
N ALA A 36 -3.35 14.79 -1.70
CA ALA A 36 -2.26 13.83 -1.60
C ALA A 36 -1.67 13.51 -2.98
N VAL A 37 -0.53 12.85 -2.97
CA VAL A 37 0.16 12.40 -4.17
C VAL A 37 0.38 10.89 -4.12
N GLY A 38 0.31 10.26 -5.30
CA GLY A 38 0.95 8.98 -5.56
C GLY A 38 2.41 9.19 -5.94
N VAL A 39 3.28 8.27 -5.54
CA VAL A 39 4.72 8.30 -5.80
C VAL A 39 5.15 6.96 -6.39
N GLU A 40 6.04 7.01 -7.37
CA GLU A 40 6.78 5.81 -7.79
C GLU A 40 7.78 5.40 -6.71
N ASP A 41 7.61 4.21 -6.15
CA ASP A 41 8.29 3.74 -4.96
C ASP A 41 9.29 2.62 -5.23
N SER A 42 9.76 2.47 -6.46
CA SER A 42 10.75 1.47 -6.87
C SER A 42 12.22 1.93 -6.78
N VAL A 43 12.49 3.08 -6.18
CA VAL A 43 13.83 3.70 -6.10
C VAL A 43 14.17 4.09 -4.65
N VAL A 44 15.33 3.67 -4.13
CA VAL A 44 15.66 3.78 -2.69
C VAL A 44 15.28 5.13 -2.05
N ASN A 45 15.76 6.26 -2.60
CA ASN A 45 15.36 7.60 -2.15
C ASN A 45 14.27 8.18 -3.08
N ALA A 46 13.10 7.55 -3.10
CA ALA A 46 11.94 8.00 -3.86
C ALA A 46 11.46 9.38 -3.40
N SER A 47 10.65 10.05 -4.22
CA SER A 47 10.04 11.31 -3.81
C SER A 47 9.19 11.18 -2.54
N ASP A 48 9.08 12.25 -1.76
CA ASP A 48 8.20 12.24 -0.59
C ASP A 48 6.72 12.02 -0.97
N GLY A 49 6.05 11.14 -0.22
CA GLY A 49 4.60 10.89 -0.31
C GLY A 49 3.76 11.82 0.56
N PHE A 50 4.05 13.13 0.53
CA PHE A 50 3.39 14.09 1.41
C PHE A 50 1.87 14.19 1.19
N VAL A 51 1.18 14.64 2.24
CA VAL A 51 -0.20 15.14 2.19
C VAL A 51 -0.17 16.61 2.59
N ARG A 52 -0.80 17.47 1.79
CA ARG A 52 -0.76 18.93 2.01
C ARG A 52 -2.17 19.49 2.11
N ALA A 53 -2.35 20.44 3.01
CA ALA A 53 -3.53 21.28 3.05
C ALA A 53 -3.22 22.68 2.55
N PHE A 54 -4.14 23.21 1.73
CA PHE A 54 -4.10 24.56 1.22
C PHE A 54 -5.32 25.33 1.69
N ASN A 55 -5.18 26.62 1.93
CA ASN A 55 -6.33 27.48 2.16
C ASN A 55 -7.21 27.50 0.89
N VAL A 56 -8.50 27.18 1.03
CA VAL A 56 -9.44 27.07 -0.10
C VAL A 56 -9.64 28.39 -0.87
N ARG A 57 -9.37 29.54 -0.24
CA ARG A 57 -9.56 30.87 -0.85
C ARG A 57 -8.27 31.44 -1.43
N THR A 58 -7.15 31.26 -0.74
CA THR A 58 -5.86 31.88 -1.12
C THR A 58 -4.92 30.94 -1.84
N GLY A 59 -5.10 29.63 -1.69
CA GLY A 59 -4.16 28.61 -2.18
C GLY A 59 -2.86 28.54 -1.37
N GLU A 60 -2.73 29.28 -0.27
CA GLU A 60 -1.55 29.23 0.58
C GLU A 60 -1.45 27.87 1.29
N LEU A 61 -0.25 27.31 1.35
CA LEU A 61 0.02 26.09 2.12
C LEU A 61 -0.25 26.35 3.60
N ALA A 62 -1.19 25.61 4.17
CA ALA A 62 -1.53 25.66 5.58
C ALA A 62 -0.65 24.72 6.40
N TRP A 63 -0.52 23.47 5.95
CA TRP A 63 0.34 22.47 6.57
C TRP A 63 0.73 21.38 5.57
N GLU A 64 1.78 20.64 5.93
CA GLU A 64 2.28 19.47 5.23
C GLU A 64 2.53 18.34 6.23
N PHE A 65 2.11 17.14 5.88
CA PHE A 65 2.43 15.90 6.56
C PHE A 65 3.29 15.03 5.66
N ASN A 66 4.48 14.63 6.13
CA ASN A 66 5.31 13.62 5.48
C ASN A 66 5.32 12.35 6.36
N PRO A 67 4.91 11.19 5.82
CA PRO A 67 4.98 9.91 6.51
C PRO A 67 6.40 9.45 6.86
N ILE A 68 7.41 9.95 6.14
CA ILE A 68 8.83 9.64 6.37
C ILE A 68 9.36 10.48 7.54
N PRO A 69 10.10 9.89 8.51
CA PRO A 69 10.71 10.63 9.61
C PRO A 69 11.60 11.77 9.10
N PRO A 70 11.52 12.98 9.69
CA PRO A 70 12.28 14.14 9.22
C PRO A 70 13.80 13.94 9.17
N ASP A 71 14.35 13.05 9.99
CA ASP A 71 15.79 12.73 10.03
C ASP A 71 16.19 11.60 9.04
N ARG A 72 15.26 11.16 8.18
CA ARG A 72 15.44 10.06 7.22
C ARG A 72 14.94 10.37 5.80
N VAL A 73 14.50 11.60 5.53
CA VAL A 73 13.95 12.03 4.22
C VAL A 73 14.95 11.95 3.05
N ASP A 74 16.26 11.84 3.33
CA ASP A 74 17.29 11.65 2.31
C ASP A 74 17.65 10.17 2.08
N GLU A 75 17.10 9.26 2.88
CA GLU A 75 17.38 7.82 2.84
C GLU A 75 16.26 7.02 2.14
N THR A 76 15.03 7.51 2.22
CA THR A 76 13.83 6.85 1.67
C THR A 76 12.75 7.87 1.31
N GLY A 77 11.77 7.43 0.51
CA GLY A 77 10.55 8.18 0.25
C GLY A 77 9.30 7.31 0.14
N ALA A 78 8.35 7.78 -0.67
CA ALA A 78 7.02 7.22 -0.83
C ALA A 78 6.22 7.21 0.48
N ALA A 79 5.71 6.06 0.92
CA ALA A 79 4.70 5.94 1.97
C ALA A 79 3.48 6.86 1.72
N ASN A 80 3.18 7.05 0.43
CA ASN A 80 2.32 8.09 -0.09
C ASN A 80 0.83 7.78 0.13
N VAL A 81 -0.06 8.62 -0.43
CA VAL A 81 -1.49 8.33 -0.49
C VAL A 81 -1.99 8.56 -1.90
N TRP A 82 -1.92 7.52 -2.74
CA TRP A 82 -2.48 7.54 -4.09
C TRP A 82 -4.00 7.30 -4.13
N SER A 83 -4.57 6.73 -3.06
CA SER A 83 -6.00 6.45 -2.97
C SER A 83 -6.79 7.65 -2.41
N THR A 84 -8.08 7.46 -2.13
CA THR A 84 -8.96 8.53 -1.65
C THR A 84 -8.78 8.79 -0.16
N LEU A 85 -8.97 10.04 0.27
CA LEU A 85 -9.04 10.43 1.69
C LEU A 85 -10.49 10.38 2.20
N SER A 86 -10.68 10.33 3.52
CA SER A 86 -11.96 10.57 4.20
C SER A 86 -11.77 11.56 5.34
N ALA A 87 -12.85 12.18 5.82
CA ALA A 87 -12.80 13.11 6.94
C ALA A 87 -14.08 13.08 7.78
N ASP A 88 -13.92 13.28 9.08
CA ASP A 88 -15.00 13.59 10.01
C ASP A 88 -14.93 15.09 10.31
N THR A 89 -15.91 15.85 9.82
CA THR A 89 -15.94 17.30 9.98
C THR A 89 -16.36 17.75 11.38
N GLU A 90 -17.03 16.90 12.15
CA GLU A 90 -17.44 17.21 13.53
C GLU A 90 -16.25 17.13 14.47
N ARG A 91 -15.40 16.11 14.27
CA ARG A 91 -14.14 15.90 15.00
C ARG A 91 -12.96 16.64 14.41
N ASN A 92 -13.13 17.21 13.22
CA ASN A 92 -12.08 17.90 12.47
C ASN A 92 -10.85 17.00 12.18
N LEU A 93 -11.13 15.75 11.80
CA LEU A 93 -10.11 14.74 11.48
C LEU A 93 -10.14 14.39 9.99
N VAL A 94 -8.96 14.17 9.41
CA VAL A 94 -8.77 13.58 8.09
C VAL A 94 -8.03 12.25 8.22
N PHE A 95 -8.46 11.24 7.49
CA PHE A 95 -7.91 9.89 7.57
C PHE A 95 -7.20 9.51 6.27
N LEU A 96 -5.99 9.00 6.43
CA LEU A 96 -5.05 8.70 5.36
C LEU A 96 -4.78 7.20 5.32
N PRO A 97 -5.00 6.53 4.18
CA PRO A 97 -4.51 5.19 3.93
C PRO A 97 -3.12 5.26 3.27
N THR A 98 -2.05 5.23 4.07
CA THR A 98 -0.69 5.33 3.52
C THR A 98 -0.20 4.01 2.93
N THR A 99 0.82 4.10 2.07
CA THR A 99 1.39 2.97 1.31
C THR A 99 2.73 2.49 1.83
N SER A 100 3.32 1.49 1.17
CA SER A 100 4.71 1.08 1.40
C SER A 100 5.70 2.25 1.24
N ALA A 101 6.75 2.21 2.05
CA ALA A 101 7.92 3.05 1.86
C ALA A 101 8.84 2.43 0.81
N SER A 102 9.53 3.27 0.06
CA SER A 102 10.46 2.82 -0.97
C SER A 102 11.70 2.13 -0.37
N SER A 103 12.35 1.16 -1.02
CA SER A 103 11.97 0.53 -2.28
C SER A 103 10.87 -0.51 -2.06
N ASP A 104 9.86 -0.49 -2.92
CA ASP A 104 8.83 -1.50 -2.93
C ASP A 104 9.44 -2.87 -3.30
N PHE A 105 8.90 -3.96 -2.76
CA PHE A 105 9.42 -5.35 -2.86
C PHE A 105 10.84 -5.63 -2.31
N TYR A 106 11.60 -4.64 -1.84
CA TYR A 106 12.93 -4.82 -1.22
C TYR A 106 13.18 -3.78 -0.10
N GLY A 107 13.15 -4.22 1.15
CA GLY A 107 13.34 -3.41 2.35
C GLY A 107 14.78 -3.28 2.85
N GLY A 108 15.76 -3.98 2.26
CA GLY A 108 17.15 -4.00 2.72
C GLY A 108 17.86 -2.63 2.76
N THR A 109 17.34 -1.61 2.07
CA THR A 109 17.86 -0.23 2.07
C THR A 109 17.19 0.68 3.11
N ARG A 110 16.13 0.24 3.77
CA ARG A 110 15.37 1.03 4.77
C ARG A 110 15.11 0.24 6.05
N THR A 111 16.11 0.19 6.93
CA THR A 111 16.10 -0.67 8.13
C THR A 111 15.64 0.04 9.41
N PHE A 112 15.11 1.26 9.30
CA PHE A 112 14.58 2.04 10.42
C PHE A 112 13.05 2.01 10.47
N PRO A 113 12.43 2.28 11.65
CA PRO A 113 10.98 2.34 11.77
C PRO A 113 10.38 3.50 10.98
N ILE A 114 9.30 3.22 10.23
CA ILE A 114 8.47 4.21 9.53
C ILE A 114 7.03 3.94 9.97
N PRO A 115 6.59 4.44 11.13
CA PRO A 115 5.31 4.05 11.74
C PRO A 115 4.08 4.49 10.92
N TYR A 116 4.27 5.45 10.02
CA TYR A 116 3.23 5.96 9.14
C TYR A 116 3.25 5.35 7.74
N ALA A 117 4.10 4.36 7.47
CA ALA A 117 4.05 3.58 6.23
C ALA A 117 3.13 2.37 6.38
N THR A 118 2.38 2.08 5.32
CA THR A 118 1.30 1.08 5.25
C THR A 118 0.40 1.13 6.49
N ALA A 119 -0.11 2.31 6.77
CA ALA A 119 -0.81 2.65 8.01
C ALA A 119 -2.08 3.45 7.77
N THR A 120 -3.08 3.25 8.61
CA THR A 120 -4.19 4.20 8.72
C THR A 120 -3.75 5.31 9.66
N VAL A 121 -3.69 6.55 9.17
CA VAL A 121 -3.25 7.72 9.93
C VAL A 121 -4.39 8.73 10.02
N ALA A 122 -4.75 9.16 11.23
CA ALA A 122 -5.68 10.26 11.45
C ALA A 122 -4.90 11.53 11.76
N LEU A 123 -5.16 12.60 11.01
CA LEU A 123 -4.59 13.92 11.24
C LEU A 123 -5.68 14.91 11.66
N SER A 124 -5.31 15.90 12.47
CA SER A 124 -6.05 17.14 12.59
C SER A 124 -6.16 17.82 11.22
N ALA A 125 -7.37 18.10 10.76
CA ALA A 125 -7.58 18.75 9.48
C ALA A 125 -7.07 20.22 9.46
N ASP A 126 -7.00 20.87 10.63
CA ASP A 126 -6.52 22.25 10.76
C ASP A 126 -5.00 22.37 10.80
N THR A 127 -4.32 21.42 11.44
CA THR A 127 -2.87 21.53 11.76
C THR A 127 -2.00 20.50 11.05
N GLY A 128 -2.57 19.40 10.55
CA GLY A 128 -1.82 18.27 10.00
C GLY A 128 -1.11 17.42 11.06
N GLU A 129 -1.31 17.71 12.35
CA GLU A 129 -0.75 16.93 13.44
C GLU A 129 -1.43 15.55 13.54
N VAL A 130 -0.64 14.52 13.80
CA VAL A 130 -1.14 13.14 13.95
C VAL A 130 -1.95 13.05 15.25
N ALA A 131 -3.24 12.75 15.13
CA ALA A 131 -4.11 12.44 16.25
C ALA A 131 -3.87 10.99 16.72
N TRP A 132 -3.86 10.05 15.78
CA TRP A 132 -3.51 8.66 16.01
C TRP A 132 -3.06 7.98 14.70
N HIS A 133 -2.43 6.82 14.80
CA HIS A 133 -2.14 5.97 13.65
C HIS A 133 -2.15 4.49 14.05
N TYR A 134 -2.36 3.62 13.07
CA TYR A 134 -2.20 2.18 13.21
C TYR A 134 -1.48 1.60 11.98
N GLN A 135 -0.30 1.01 12.19
CA GLN A 135 0.46 0.37 11.12
C GLN A 135 -0.10 -1.04 10.84
N ILE A 136 -0.56 -1.27 9.61
CA ILE A 136 -1.23 -2.51 9.20
C ILE A 136 -0.25 -3.51 8.58
N VAL A 137 0.82 -3.06 7.95
CA VAL A 137 1.90 -3.94 7.48
C VAL A 137 3.23 -3.45 8.02
N HIS A 138 3.88 -4.29 8.81
CA HIS A 138 5.21 -4.02 9.33
C HIS A 138 6.25 -4.24 8.25
N HIS A 139 7.07 -3.22 7.97
CA HIS A 139 8.17 -3.30 7.00
C HIS A 139 7.71 -3.95 5.68
N ASP A 140 6.73 -3.31 5.04
CA ASP A 140 6.06 -3.82 3.84
C ASP A 140 7.04 -4.07 2.69
N VAL A 141 7.08 -5.29 2.16
CA VAL A 141 7.90 -5.69 1.00
C VAL A 141 7.03 -6.45 -0.01
N TYR A 142 5.73 -6.22 0.01
CA TYR A 142 4.74 -7.02 -0.70
C TYR A 142 3.87 -6.20 -1.66
N ASP A 143 4.05 -4.87 -1.69
CA ASP A 143 3.12 -3.90 -2.27
C ASP A 143 1.70 -4.07 -1.69
N TYR A 144 1.62 -4.12 -0.35
CA TYR A 144 0.38 -4.22 0.40
C TYR A 144 -0.14 -2.87 0.88
N ASP A 145 0.01 -1.84 0.02
CA ASP A 145 -0.64 -0.55 0.14
C ASP A 145 -2.06 -0.63 0.65
N LEU A 146 -2.44 0.33 1.49
CA LEU A 146 -3.81 0.45 1.95
C LEU A 146 -4.68 1.08 0.86
N PRO A 147 -5.65 0.34 0.30
CA PRO A 147 -6.45 0.84 -0.80
C PRO A 147 -7.75 1.48 -0.32
N GLY A 148 -8.12 2.58 -0.97
CA GLY A 148 -9.36 3.30 -0.68
C GLY A 148 -9.32 4.00 0.68
N HIS A 149 -10.24 4.94 0.86
CA HIS A 149 -10.34 5.70 2.10
C HIS A 149 -10.74 4.81 3.27
N PRO A 150 -10.26 5.08 4.49
CA PRO A 150 -10.88 4.59 5.72
C PRO A 150 -12.35 5.03 5.75
N LEU A 151 -13.28 4.10 5.71
CA LEU A 151 -14.71 4.40 5.71
C LEU A 151 -15.15 4.82 7.12
N ILE A 152 -15.63 6.05 7.25
CA ILE A 152 -16.15 6.57 8.52
C ILE A 152 -17.61 6.18 8.63
N ALA A 153 -17.98 5.48 9.70
CA ALA A 153 -19.33 4.99 9.92
C ALA A 153 -19.65 4.87 11.41
N THR A 154 -20.94 4.87 11.74
CA THR A 154 -21.42 4.44 13.06
C THR A 154 -21.95 3.01 12.93
N ILE A 155 -21.35 2.07 13.66
CA ILE A 155 -21.76 0.66 13.65
C ILE A 155 -22.49 0.28 14.93
N GLN A 156 -23.29 -0.77 14.87
CA GLN A 156 -23.89 -1.41 16.05
C GLN A 156 -22.97 -2.56 16.52
N LYS A 157 -22.46 -2.47 17.75
CA LYS A 157 -21.62 -3.52 18.37
C LYS A 157 -21.99 -3.70 19.84
N ASP A 158 -22.24 -4.93 20.25
CA ASP A 158 -22.61 -5.28 21.64
C ASP A 158 -23.80 -4.49 22.20
N GLY A 159 -24.72 -4.06 21.32
CA GLY A 159 -25.90 -3.26 21.67
C GLY A 159 -25.64 -1.76 21.81
N GLU A 160 -24.45 -1.28 21.46
CA GLU A 160 -24.07 0.13 21.51
C GLU A 160 -23.61 0.63 20.14
N GLU A 161 -23.84 1.92 19.90
CA GLU A 161 -23.31 2.62 18.75
C GLU A 161 -21.82 2.94 18.96
N ARG A 162 -21.05 2.79 17.88
CA ARG A 162 -19.61 3.06 17.85
C ARG A 162 -19.26 3.78 16.55
N ASP A 163 -18.70 4.97 16.66
CA ASP A 163 -18.11 5.68 15.53
C ASP A 163 -16.75 5.06 15.23
N VAL A 164 -16.54 4.67 13.97
CA VAL A 164 -15.38 3.89 13.54
C VAL A 164 -14.79 4.37 12.24
N ALA A 165 -13.49 4.13 12.08
CA ALA A 165 -12.80 4.13 10.80
C ALA A 165 -12.58 2.67 10.35
N ILE A 166 -13.15 2.29 9.21
CA ILE A 166 -13.06 0.94 8.64
C ILE A 166 -12.09 0.94 7.47
N GLN A 167 -10.96 0.26 7.60
CA GLN A 167 -9.96 0.12 6.54
C GLN A 167 -10.00 -1.29 5.95
N GLN A 168 -10.43 -1.43 4.69
CA GLN A 168 -10.14 -2.64 3.91
C GLN A 168 -8.69 -2.65 3.40
N THR A 169 -8.12 -3.82 3.16
CA THR A 169 -6.72 -3.97 2.75
C THR A 169 -6.58 -4.81 1.47
N LYS A 170 -5.41 -4.71 0.81
CA LYS A 170 -5.05 -5.61 -0.29
C LYS A 170 -4.97 -7.07 0.18
N MET A 171 -4.68 -7.33 1.45
CA MET A 171 -4.60 -8.70 2.00
C MET A 171 -5.97 -9.37 2.21
N GLY A 172 -7.08 -8.67 1.95
CA GLY A 172 -8.42 -9.22 2.19
C GLY A 172 -8.93 -9.02 3.62
N PHE A 173 -8.27 -8.15 4.38
CA PHE A 173 -8.63 -7.86 5.77
C PHE A 173 -9.42 -6.57 5.90
N THR A 174 -10.28 -6.55 6.91
CA THR A 174 -10.92 -5.32 7.38
C THR A 174 -10.44 -5.04 8.79
N PHE A 175 -9.78 -3.91 8.96
CA PHE A 175 -9.48 -3.36 10.27
C PHE A 175 -10.55 -2.33 10.62
N VAL A 176 -11.05 -2.38 11.85
CA VAL A 176 -12.05 -1.43 12.37
C VAL A 176 -11.46 -0.77 13.59
N PHE A 177 -11.29 0.54 13.51
CA PHE A 177 -10.70 1.36 14.57
C PHE A 177 -11.76 2.25 15.19
N ASP A 178 -11.67 2.45 16.50
CA ASP A 178 -12.37 3.55 17.16
C ASP A 178 -11.92 4.88 16.52
N LEU A 179 -12.90 5.72 16.16
CA LEU A 179 -12.65 6.90 15.33
C LEU A 179 -11.78 7.96 16.03
N ASP A 180 -11.88 8.05 17.36
CA ASP A 180 -11.22 9.08 18.17
C ASP A 180 -9.82 8.64 18.62
N THR A 181 -9.62 7.35 18.86
CA THR A 181 -8.39 6.82 19.49
C THR A 181 -7.50 6.00 18.55
N GLY A 182 -8.06 5.45 17.47
CA GLY A 182 -7.34 4.51 16.60
C GLY A 182 -7.18 3.11 17.19
N GLU A 183 -7.73 2.84 18.39
CA GLU A 183 -7.71 1.51 18.98
C GLU A 183 -8.53 0.54 18.14
N SER A 184 -8.00 -0.67 17.92
CA SER A 184 -8.74 -1.68 17.16
C SER A 184 -9.97 -2.15 17.96
N LEU A 185 -11.13 -2.10 17.31
CA LEU A 185 -12.39 -2.48 17.92
C LEU A 185 -12.58 -4.00 18.01
N PHE A 186 -11.79 -4.76 17.24
CA PHE A 186 -11.76 -6.21 17.24
C PHE A 186 -10.35 -6.71 17.58
N PRO A 187 -10.20 -7.94 18.12
CA PRO A 187 -8.89 -8.48 18.44
C PRO A 187 -8.01 -8.59 17.20
N VAL A 188 -6.74 -8.21 17.35
CA VAL A 188 -5.68 -8.38 16.35
C VAL A 188 -4.56 -9.20 16.96
N GLU A 189 -4.10 -10.22 16.24
CA GLU A 189 -3.00 -11.08 16.67
C GLU A 189 -1.75 -10.82 15.85
N GLU A 190 -0.60 -10.66 16.52
CA GLU A 190 0.70 -10.73 15.87
C GLU A 190 1.05 -12.19 15.56
N ARG A 191 1.26 -12.52 14.29
CA ARG A 191 1.63 -13.88 13.87
C ARG A 191 2.98 -13.89 13.18
N PRO A 192 3.83 -14.92 13.44
CA PRO A 192 5.06 -15.11 12.70
C PRO A 192 4.80 -15.23 11.19
N VAL A 193 5.64 -14.58 10.40
CA VAL A 193 5.60 -14.65 8.93
C VAL A 193 6.94 -15.13 8.36
N PRO A 194 6.98 -15.68 7.13
CA PRO A 194 8.21 -16.16 6.52
C PRO A 194 9.26 -15.05 6.39
N ALA A 195 10.51 -15.36 6.73
CA ALA A 195 11.63 -14.45 6.52
C ALA A 195 12.11 -14.47 5.06
N SER A 196 12.71 -13.37 4.60
CA SER A 196 13.38 -13.34 3.30
C SER A 196 14.61 -14.24 3.29
N ASP A 197 14.85 -14.89 2.15
CA ASP A 197 16.07 -15.65 1.82
C ASP A 197 17.00 -14.86 0.88
N VAL A 198 16.63 -13.64 0.52
CA VAL A 198 17.39 -12.78 -0.39
C VAL A 198 18.53 -12.09 0.37
N PRO A 199 19.80 -12.18 -0.11
CA PRO A 199 20.92 -11.54 0.54
C PRO A 199 20.74 -10.02 0.68
N GLY A 200 20.92 -9.51 1.91
CA GLY A 200 20.80 -8.09 2.22
C GLY A 200 19.37 -7.61 2.49
N GLU A 201 18.37 -8.47 2.24
CA GLU A 201 16.97 -8.14 2.51
C GLU A 201 16.62 -8.27 3.99
N VAL A 202 15.72 -7.40 4.45
CA VAL A 202 15.19 -7.40 5.81
C VAL A 202 13.67 -7.56 5.73
N THR A 203 13.09 -8.31 6.66
CA THR A 203 11.64 -8.54 6.74
C THR A 203 11.20 -8.46 8.20
N SER A 204 9.94 -8.08 8.43
CA SER A 204 9.36 -8.12 9.77
C SER A 204 9.20 -9.57 10.25
N PRO A 205 9.48 -9.88 11.53
CA PRO A 205 9.27 -11.23 12.07
C PRO A 205 7.79 -11.58 12.23
N THR A 206 6.92 -10.59 12.40
CA THR A 206 5.48 -10.76 12.58
C THR A 206 4.66 -9.77 11.76
N GLN A 207 3.38 -10.07 11.58
CA GLN A 207 2.39 -9.16 11.00
C GLN A 207 1.10 -9.22 11.82
N PRO A 208 0.29 -8.15 11.82
CA PRO A 208 -1.01 -8.12 12.48
C PRO A 208 -2.08 -8.85 11.64
N PHE A 209 -2.88 -9.70 12.30
CA PHE A 209 -4.01 -10.40 11.72
C PHE A 209 -5.29 -10.08 12.49
N PRO A 210 -6.25 -9.32 11.92
CA PRO A 210 -7.51 -9.06 12.57
C PRO A 210 -8.32 -10.35 12.61
N LEU A 211 -8.94 -10.65 13.76
CA LEU A 211 -9.77 -11.84 13.91
C LEU A 211 -11.20 -11.61 13.42
N LEU A 212 -11.66 -10.36 13.45
CA LEU A 212 -12.97 -9.92 13.01
C LEU A 212 -12.89 -8.51 12.38
N PRO A 213 -13.80 -8.17 11.46
CA PRO A 213 -14.75 -9.05 10.77
C PRO A 213 -14.05 -10.18 9.98
N GLU A 214 -14.83 -11.17 9.51
CA GLU A 214 -14.28 -12.23 8.66
C GLU A 214 -13.55 -11.64 7.45
N TRP A 215 -12.44 -12.27 7.07
CA TRP A 215 -11.66 -11.84 5.92
C TRP A 215 -12.49 -11.99 4.64
N PHE A 216 -12.56 -10.93 3.85
CA PHE A 216 -13.45 -10.87 2.69
C PHE A 216 -12.82 -11.47 1.42
N THR A 217 -11.55 -11.86 1.48
CA THR A 217 -10.82 -12.55 0.41
C THR A 217 -10.14 -13.79 0.99
N PRO A 218 -10.10 -14.92 0.27
CA PRO A 218 -9.26 -16.05 0.65
C PRO A 218 -7.79 -15.64 0.75
N THR A 219 -7.12 -16.02 1.83
CA THR A 219 -5.72 -15.64 2.12
C THR A 219 -4.70 -16.76 1.93
N THR A 220 -5.17 -17.91 1.46
CA THR A 220 -4.36 -19.10 1.22
C THR A 220 -4.78 -19.74 -0.09
N LEU A 221 -3.78 -20.20 -0.86
CA LEU A 221 -3.99 -20.93 -2.11
C LEU A 221 -3.30 -22.30 -2.03
N THR A 222 -4.04 -23.37 -2.25
CA THR A 222 -3.45 -24.70 -2.39
C THR A 222 -3.32 -25.08 -3.86
N ARG A 223 -2.47 -26.06 -4.14
CA ARG A 223 -2.30 -26.63 -5.47
C ARG A 223 -3.62 -27.13 -6.09
N ASP A 224 -4.56 -27.58 -5.26
CA ASP A 224 -5.85 -28.08 -5.69
C ASP A 224 -6.88 -26.94 -5.93
N ASP A 225 -6.68 -25.76 -5.36
CA ASP A 225 -7.53 -24.59 -5.61
C ASP A 225 -7.28 -23.98 -6.99
N LEU A 226 -6.13 -24.27 -7.61
CA LEU A 226 -5.74 -23.67 -8.88
C LEU A 226 -6.72 -23.97 -10.01
N PHE A 227 -7.12 -22.90 -10.69
CA PHE A 227 -8.01 -22.94 -11.84
C PHE A 227 -7.24 -23.19 -13.15
N GLY A 228 -7.99 -23.62 -14.16
CA GLY A 228 -7.53 -23.66 -15.54
C GLY A 228 -8.68 -24.09 -16.44
N LEU A 229 -8.75 -23.49 -17.64
CA LEU A 229 -9.86 -23.70 -18.57
C LEU A 229 -9.99 -25.16 -19.04
N THR A 230 -8.86 -25.88 -19.07
CA THR A 230 -8.78 -27.30 -19.41
C THR A 230 -7.89 -28.05 -18.41
N PRO A 231 -7.94 -29.39 -18.33
CA PRO A 231 -7.03 -30.15 -17.47
C PRO A 231 -5.53 -29.91 -17.77
N LEU A 232 -5.16 -29.62 -19.02
CA LEU A 232 -3.78 -29.27 -19.38
C LEU A 232 -3.39 -27.88 -18.89
N ASP A 233 -4.31 -26.93 -18.99
CA ASP A 233 -4.16 -25.55 -18.53
C ASP A 233 -4.00 -25.50 -17.00
N ARG A 234 -4.88 -26.19 -16.28
CA ARG A 234 -4.79 -26.35 -14.83
C ARG A 234 -3.49 -27.03 -14.41
N ARG A 235 -3.05 -28.07 -15.14
CA ARG A 235 -1.78 -28.74 -14.85
C ARG A 235 -0.56 -27.83 -15.10
N TRP A 236 -0.64 -26.92 -16.07
CA TRP A 236 0.37 -25.90 -16.27
C TRP A 236 0.44 -24.96 -15.06
N CYS A 237 -0.72 -24.42 -14.62
CA CYS A 237 -0.80 -23.57 -13.43
C CYS A 237 -0.23 -24.28 -12.18
N GLN A 238 -0.64 -25.54 -11.97
CA GLN A 238 -0.11 -26.35 -10.86
C GLN A 238 1.40 -26.54 -10.92
N ARG A 239 1.96 -26.79 -12.11
CA ARG A 239 3.42 -26.91 -12.26
C ARG A 239 4.12 -25.59 -11.94
N GLN A 240 3.58 -24.46 -12.38
CA GLN A 240 4.17 -23.15 -12.07
C GLN A 240 4.07 -22.83 -10.58
N PHE A 241 2.96 -23.19 -9.93
CA PHE A 241 2.83 -23.10 -8.47
C PHE A 241 3.90 -23.93 -7.76
N ASP A 242 4.15 -25.17 -8.22
CA ASP A 242 5.17 -26.07 -7.65
C ASP A 242 6.61 -25.52 -7.81
N GLU A 243 6.84 -24.59 -8.73
CA GLU A 243 8.16 -23.95 -9.00
C GLU A 243 8.40 -22.69 -8.13
N LEU A 244 7.35 -22.11 -7.53
CA LEU A 244 7.40 -20.87 -6.75
C LEU A 244 7.46 -21.13 -5.25
N ARG A 245 8.02 -20.18 -4.50
CA ARG A 245 7.94 -20.12 -3.05
C ARG A 245 6.55 -19.62 -2.64
N TYR A 246 5.84 -20.37 -1.81
CA TYR A 246 4.56 -19.95 -1.23
C TYR A 246 4.37 -20.55 0.17
N GLU A 247 4.45 -19.69 1.17
CA GLU A 247 4.29 -20.00 2.59
C GLU A 247 3.15 -19.18 3.22
N GLY A 248 2.26 -18.63 2.38
CA GLY A 248 1.15 -17.75 2.75
C GLY A 248 1.27 -16.35 2.14
N MET A 249 0.29 -15.49 2.39
CA MET A 249 0.21 -14.15 1.77
C MET A 249 1.41 -13.23 2.10
N TYR A 250 2.10 -13.43 3.22
CA TYR A 250 3.32 -12.69 3.58
C TYR A 250 4.59 -13.47 3.20
N THR A 251 4.58 -14.22 2.09
CA THR A 251 5.83 -14.79 1.54
C THR A 251 6.61 -13.67 0.87
N PRO A 252 7.82 -13.31 1.33
CA PRO A 252 8.57 -12.21 0.72
C PRO A 252 8.96 -12.52 -0.73
N PRO A 253 9.15 -11.50 -1.59
CA PRO A 253 9.77 -11.68 -2.89
C PRO A 253 11.11 -12.41 -2.78
N SER A 254 11.39 -13.32 -3.72
CA SER A 254 12.59 -14.17 -3.70
C SER A 254 13.27 -14.23 -5.07
N ILE A 255 14.51 -14.71 -5.10
CA ILE A 255 15.24 -14.94 -6.36
C ILE A 255 14.62 -16.11 -7.16
N GLN A 256 14.15 -17.16 -6.46
CA GLN A 256 13.43 -18.29 -7.07
C GLN A 256 12.09 -17.85 -7.67
N GLY A 257 11.45 -16.87 -7.03
CA GLY A 257 10.10 -16.42 -7.34
C GLY A 257 9.14 -16.79 -6.23
N SER A 258 8.32 -15.84 -5.84
CA SER A 258 7.30 -15.98 -4.80
C SER A 258 5.92 -15.79 -5.38
N LEU A 259 4.95 -16.52 -4.86
CA LEU A 259 3.54 -16.31 -5.16
C LEU A 259 2.91 -15.46 -4.06
N HIS A 260 2.15 -14.43 -4.43
CA HIS A 260 1.31 -13.66 -3.49
C HIS A 260 -0.17 -13.92 -3.79
N TYR A 261 -0.94 -14.25 -2.75
CA TYR A 261 -2.38 -14.41 -2.85
C TYR A 261 -3.04 -14.00 -1.49
N PRO A 262 -3.85 -12.92 -1.47
CA PRO A 262 -4.13 -12.02 -2.59
C PRO A 262 -2.85 -11.35 -3.10
N GLY A 263 -2.77 -11.07 -4.41
CA GLY A 263 -1.61 -10.40 -4.99
C GLY A 263 -1.55 -8.92 -4.63
N PHE A 264 -0.57 -8.20 -5.14
CA PHE A 264 -0.45 -6.74 -4.94
C PHE A 264 -1.58 -5.92 -5.60
N GLN A 265 -2.35 -6.51 -6.51
CA GLN A 265 -3.61 -5.94 -6.99
C GLN A 265 -4.78 -6.16 -6.02
N GLY A 266 -4.49 -6.82 -4.91
CA GLY A 266 -5.30 -6.93 -3.70
C GLY A 266 -6.50 -7.87 -3.83
N GLY A 267 -7.08 -8.15 -2.65
CA GLY A 267 -8.50 -8.39 -2.43
C GLY A 267 -9.26 -7.06 -2.49
N GLY A 268 -8.98 -6.16 -1.54
CA GLY A 268 -9.44 -4.77 -1.62
C GLY A 268 -8.57 -3.95 -2.58
N ASN A 269 -9.17 -3.01 -3.30
CA ASN A 269 -8.44 -2.08 -4.18
C ASN A 269 -9.19 -0.73 -4.26
N TRP A 270 -8.83 0.14 -5.20
CA TRP A 270 -9.38 1.47 -5.39
C TRP A 270 -10.92 1.47 -5.43
N GLY A 271 -11.54 2.35 -4.65
CA GLY A 271 -13.00 2.51 -4.56
C GLY A 271 -13.58 2.35 -3.16
N GLY A 272 -12.86 1.70 -2.24
CA GLY A 272 -13.31 1.56 -0.85
C GLY A 272 -14.40 0.51 -0.62
N ALA A 273 -14.95 0.49 0.59
CA ALA A 273 -16.14 -0.26 0.96
C ALA A 273 -17.36 0.65 1.07
N ALA A 274 -18.56 0.06 1.06
CA ALA A 274 -19.81 0.74 1.35
C ALA A 274 -20.43 0.15 2.63
N PHE A 275 -21.13 0.98 3.40
CA PHE A 275 -21.80 0.55 4.63
C PHE A 275 -23.29 0.94 4.61
N ASP A 276 -24.17 -0.02 4.91
CA ASP A 276 -25.60 0.22 5.15
C ASP A 276 -25.88 0.25 6.65
N PRO A 277 -26.16 1.43 7.23
CA PRO A 277 -26.40 1.57 8.67
C PRO A 277 -27.71 0.91 9.13
N ASN A 278 -28.69 0.67 8.24
CA ASN A 278 -29.97 0.06 8.63
C ASN A 278 -29.82 -1.43 8.93
N SER A 279 -28.95 -2.11 8.18
CA SER A 279 -28.70 -3.54 8.32
C SER A 279 -27.35 -3.85 8.99
N ASN A 280 -26.58 -2.82 9.35
CA ASN A 280 -25.22 -2.93 9.89
C ASN A 280 -24.31 -3.78 8.97
N LEU A 281 -24.45 -3.58 7.65
CA LEU A 281 -23.82 -4.38 6.61
C LEU A 281 -22.68 -3.62 5.94
N LEU A 282 -21.48 -4.18 5.98
CA LEU A 282 -20.35 -3.74 5.18
C LEU A 282 -20.32 -4.53 3.86
N VAL A 283 -20.21 -3.81 2.74
CA VAL A 283 -20.07 -4.38 1.40
C VAL A 283 -18.70 -4.00 0.86
N VAL A 284 -17.86 -5.01 0.64
CA VAL A 284 -16.49 -4.85 0.13
C VAL A 284 -16.37 -5.54 -1.22
N LYS A 285 -15.77 -4.87 -2.20
CA LYS A 285 -15.39 -5.50 -3.46
C LYS A 285 -14.10 -6.30 -3.24
N SER A 286 -14.15 -7.61 -3.46
CA SER A 286 -12.98 -8.49 -3.47
C SER A 286 -12.44 -8.72 -4.88
N LEU A 287 -11.13 -8.94 -4.99
CA LEU A 287 -10.40 -9.37 -6.17
C LEU A 287 -9.56 -10.59 -5.79
N ASP A 288 -9.84 -11.72 -6.43
CA ASP A 288 -9.20 -12.98 -6.07
C ASP A 288 -8.13 -13.33 -7.11
N ILE A 289 -7.11 -12.47 -7.19
CA ILE A 289 -6.03 -12.57 -8.19
C ILE A 289 -4.69 -12.78 -7.50
N ALA A 290 -3.99 -13.84 -7.88
CA ALA A 290 -2.64 -14.11 -7.44
C ALA A 290 -1.63 -13.47 -8.40
N THR A 291 -0.49 -13.09 -7.84
CA THR A 291 0.63 -12.51 -8.57
C THR A 291 1.90 -13.27 -8.25
N ARG A 292 2.86 -13.20 -9.17
CA ARG A 292 4.18 -13.84 -9.06
C ARG A 292 5.23 -12.76 -9.07
N HIS A 293 6.20 -12.89 -8.17
CA HIS A 293 7.17 -11.86 -7.85
C HIS A 293 8.57 -12.44 -7.81
N TRP A 294 9.52 -11.84 -8.52
CA TRP A 294 10.93 -12.20 -8.44
C TRP A 294 11.78 -10.98 -8.11
N LEU A 295 12.76 -11.15 -7.23
CA LEU A 295 13.91 -10.26 -7.13
C LEU A 295 15.04 -10.80 -7.99
N ARG A 296 15.23 -10.21 -9.16
CA ARG A 296 16.29 -10.58 -10.11
C ARG A 296 17.57 -9.83 -9.75
N PRO A 297 18.71 -10.49 -9.53
CA PRO A 297 19.99 -9.79 -9.38
C PRO A 297 20.30 -8.92 -10.61
N ASN A 298 20.89 -7.75 -10.40
CA ASN A 298 21.30 -6.87 -11.49
C ASN A 298 22.34 -7.54 -12.40
N GLU A 299 22.25 -7.27 -13.71
CA GLU A 299 23.27 -7.69 -14.66
C GLU A 299 24.63 -7.07 -14.28
N GLY A 300 25.65 -7.91 -14.09
CA GLY A 300 26.97 -7.48 -13.63
C GLY A 300 27.13 -7.36 -12.10
N GLY A 301 26.07 -7.58 -11.32
CA GLY A 301 26.13 -7.71 -9.85
C GLY A 301 26.37 -6.42 -9.06
N GLY A 302 26.26 -5.26 -9.72
CA GLY A 302 26.42 -3.94 -9.08
C GLY A 302 25.10 -3.33 -8.63
N ILE A 303 25.19 -2.24 -7.86
CA ILE A 303 24.03 -1.42 -7.51
C ILE A 303 23.59 -0.64 -8.74
N THR A 304 22.28 -0.63 -9.03
CA THR A 304 21.73 0.21 -10.11
C THR A 304 21.88 1.69 -9.70
N PRO A 305 22.51 2.55 -10.52
CA PRO A 305 22.68 3.96 -10.16
C PRO A 305 21.35 4.69 -9.97
N MET A 306 21.30 5.61 -9.00
CA MET A 306 20.15 6.50 -8.79
C MET A 306 19.93 7.41 -10.01
N PRO A 307 18.67 7.69 -10.39
CA PRO A 307 18.38 8.66 -11.45
C PRO A 307 18.70 10.09 -11.01
N ASP A 308 18.91 10.97 -11.99
CA ASP A 308 19.10 12.40 -11.74
C ASP A 308 17.83 13.04 -11.14
N ALA A 309 18.00 14.16 -10.43
CA ALA A 309 16.95 14.85 -9.68
C ALA A 309 15.75 15.31 -10.53
N ASP A 310 15.92 15.45 -11.86
CA ASP A 310 14.86 15.90 -12.78
C ASP A 310 13.78 14.82 -13.06
N GLY A 311 13.89 13.62 -12.47
CA GLY A 311 12.82 12.64 -12.33
C GLY A 311 12.29 11.97 -13.62
N ALA A 312 12.64 12.47 -14.80
CA ALA A 312 12.17 11.98 -16.10
C ALA A 312 12.68 10.57 -16.46
N SER A 313 13.57 10.00 -15.65
CA SER A 313 14.26 8.73 -15.90
C SER A 313 14.08 7.68 -14.80
N ALA A 314 13.31 7.97 -13.73
CA ALA A 314 13.01 6.94 -12.75
C ALA A 314 12.09 5.88 -13.41
N PRO A 315 12.51 4.60 -13.45
CA PRO A 315 11.72 3.54 -14.03
C PRO A 315 10.41 3.39 -13.25
N ASN A 316 9.30 3.17 -13.95
CA ASN A 316 8.05 2.76 -13.32
C ASN A 316 8.02 1.23 -13.24
N VAL A 317 7.80 0.68 -12.06
CA VAL A 317 7.61 -0.78 -11.92
C VAL A 317 6.23 -1.15 -12.44
N SER A 318 6.22 -1.95 -13.50
CA SER A 318 4.98 -2.36 -14.15
C SER A 318 4.24 -3.40 -13.31
N ALA A 319 2.91 -3.29 -13.25
CA ALA A 319 2.03 -4.34 -12.75
C ALA A 319 2.17 -5.67 -13.53
N SER A 320 2.77 -5.62 -14.72
CA SER A 320 3.21 -6.79 -15.46
C SER A 320 4.50 -6.45 -16.19
N SER A 321 5.63 -6.82 -15.62
CA SER A 321 6.95 -6.65 -16.23
C SER A 321 7.29 -7.86 -17.10
N SER A 322 7.92 -7.64 -18.25
CA SER A 322 8.39 -8.72 -19.14
C SER A 322 9.91 -8.66 -19.29
N GLY A 323 10.55 -9.79 -19.59
CA GLY A 323 11.99 -9.84 -19.81
C GLY A 323 12.79 -9.83 -18.49
N PRO A 324 13.84 -9.01 -18.33
CA PRO A 324 14.77 -9.08 -17.18
C PRO A 324 14.21 -8.49 -15.87
N GLY A 325 12.95 -8.03 -15.85
CA GLY A 325 12.38 -7.27 -14.73
C GLY A 325 12.71 -5.78 -14.78
N ASP A 326 12.03 -4.98 -13.98
CA ASP A 326 12.17 -3.53 -13.88
C ASP A 326 13.29 -3.17 -12.87
N PRO A 327 14.21 -2.25 -13.23
CA PRO A 327 15.31 -1.88 -12.35
C PRO A 327 14.83 -1.18 -11.09
N MET A 328 15.48 -1.46 -9.95
CA MET A 328 15.25 -0.78 -8.68
C MET A 328 16.50 0.03 -8.31
N PRO A 329 16.59 1.31 -8.73
CA PRO A 329 17.77 2.14 -8.48
C PRO A 329 18.11 2.26 -6.99
N GLY A 330 19.40 2.17 -6.66
CA GLY A 330 19.91 2.12 -5.29
C GLY A 330 20.01 0.71 -4.71
N THR A 331 19.53 -0.32 -5.41
CA THR A 331 19.58 -1.72 -4.95
C THR A 331 20.44 -2.62 -5.86
N LEU A 332 20.74 -3.84 -5.39
CA LEU A 332 21.39 -4.91 -6.15
C LEU A 332 20.42 -5.71 -7.03
N TYR A 333 19.14 -5.34 -7.03
CA TYR A 333 18.06 -6.14 -7.60
C TYR A 333 17.23 -5.34 -8.62
N ARG A 334 16.48 -6.10 -9.40
CA ARG A 334 15.37 -5.70 -10.24
C ARG A 334 14.15 -6.46 -9.75
N THR A 335 12.99 -5.84 -9.83
CA THR A 335 11.73 -6.53 -9.53
C THR A 335 11.10 -7.06 -10.81
N GLN A 336 10.55 -8.26 -10.77
CA GLN A 336 9.73 -8.78 -11.86
C GLN A 336 8.38 -9.20 -11.28
N ASN A 337 7.32 -8.55 -11.75
CA ASN A 337 5.96 -8.77 -11.30
C ASN A 337 5.11 -9.28 -12.45
N GLU A 338 4.30 -10.30 -12.21
CA GLU A 338 3.39 -10.87 -13.20
C GLU A 338 2.09 -11.32 -12.55
N PHE A 339 0.94 -11.10 -13.22
CA PHE A 339 -0.27 -11.83 -12.86
C PHE A 339 -0.04 -13.33 -13.00
N PHE A 340 -0.64 -14.13 -12.10
CA PHE A 340 -0.58 -15.57 -12.20
C PHE A 340 -1.60 -16.07 -13.22
N MET A 341 -1.22 -15.99 -14.49
CA MET A 341 -2.05 -16.39 -15.62
C MET A 341 -1.40 -17.53 -16.40
N SER A 342 -2.24 -18.37 -17.02
CA SER A 342 -1.82 -19.40 -17.94
C SER A 342 -1.41 -18.83 -19.31
N PRO A 343 -0.76 -19.61 -20.19
CA PRO A 343 -0.44 -19.18 -21.55
C PRO A 343 -1.65 -18.79 -22.40
N LEU A 344 -2.86 -19.15 -21.96
CA LEU A 344 -4.13 -18.76 -22.59
C LEU A 344 -4.64 -17.39 -22.12
N GLY A 345 -3.93 -16.72 -21.21
CA GLY A 345 -4.35 -15.46 -20.60
C GLY A 345 -5.47 -15.63 -19.56
N ILE A 346 -5.63 -16.83 -19.01
CA ILE A 346 -6.63 -17.16 -18.01
C ILE A 346 -5.97 -17.14 -16.62
N PRO A 347 -6.55 -16.48 -15.60
CA PRO A 347 -6.04 -16.55 -14.23
C PRO A 347 -5.92 -17.99 -13.74
N CYS A 348 -4.81 -18.32 -13.08
CA CYS A 348 -4.60 -19.58 -12.40
C CYS A 348 -5.26 -19.62 -11.01
N THR A 349 -5.93 -18.54 -10.61
CA THR A 349 -6.71 -18.44 -9.37
C THR A 349 -8.14 -18.94 -9.54
N PRO A 350 -8.76 -19.49 -8.46
CA PRO A 350 -10.10 -20.06 -8.45
C PRO A 350 -11.22 -19.13 -8.91
#